data_AF-A0AAV7EQ36-F1
#
_entry.id   AF-A0AAV7EQ36-F1
#
_cell.length_a   1.000
_cell.length_b   1.000
_cell.length_c   1.000
_cell.angle_alpha   90.00
_cell.angle_beta   90.00
_cell.angle_gamma   90.00
#
_symmetry.space_group_name_H-M   'P 1'
#
loop_
_entity.id
_entity.type
_entity.pdbx_description
1 polymer ?
#
loop_
_entity_poly.entity_id
_entity_poly.type
_entity_poly.pdbx_seq_one_letter_code
_entity_poly.pdbx_strand_id
1 'polypeptide(L)'
;MALSLSVLAVVSALYLIAFVLAVGAERRRSFGKPVPDQYDDFTYCKYSTDASTVYGLSAFLAVLASHGLVTGVTKCLCFGRGLTAGPARTCAVLSFVLSWITFLAAEACLLAGSARNAYHTKYRARFGVEHLTCAELRKGVFAAGAALILLSMIFSLLFYGSHAKADTGGWQKHINEGVSMNPYPQPGDFPSEKP
;
A
#
# COMPACT_ATOMS: atom_id res chain seq x y z
N MET A 1 10.77 -12.83 -12.84
CA MET A 1 9.60 -12.03 -13.20
C MET A 1 10.12 -10.76 -13.82
N ALA A 2 9.87 -10.56 -15.11
CA ALA A 2 10.15 -9.27 -15.73
C ALA A 2 9.29 -8.19 -15.07
N LEU A 3 9.82 -6.97 -14.99
CA LEU A 3 9.08 -5.81 -14.50
C LEU A 3 7.85 -5.60 -15.40
N SER A 4 6.66 -5.88 -14.90
CA SER A 4 5.43 -5.69 -15.67
C SER A 4 4.98 -4.25 -15.55
N LEU A 5 5.04 -3.51 -16.66
CA LEU A 5 4.56 -2.14 -16.75
C LEU A 5 3.07 -2.04 -16.44
N SER A 6 2.27 -3.05 -16.81
CA SER A 6 0.83 -3.07 -16.50
C SER A 6 0.57 -3.17 -15.00
N VAL A 7 1.34 -3.98 -14.27
CA VAL A 7 1.23 -4.10 -12.82
C VAL A 7 1.59 -2.77 -12.15
N LEU A 8 2.71 -2.15 -12.56
CA LEU A 8 3.11 -0.84 -12.05
C LEU A 8 2.04 0.23 -12.28
N ALA A 9 1.49 0.29 -13.49
CA ALA A 9 0.45 1.24 -13.85
C ALA A 9 -0.81 1.04 -13.00
N VAL A 10 -1.32 -0.20 -12.89
CA VAL A 10 -2.52 -0.51 -12.09
C VAL A 10 -2.31 -0.19 -10.61
N VAL A 11 -1.18 -0.60 -10.03
CA VAL A 11 -0.85 -0.33 -8.62
C VAL A 11 -0.76 1.17 -8.35
N SER A 12 -0.05 1.91 -9.20
CA SER A 12 0.07 3.36 -9.08
C SER A 12 -1.30 4.05 -9.19
N ALA A 13 -2.15 3.64 -10.12
CA ALA A 13 -3.48 4.19 -10.30
C ALA A 13 -4.35 3.96 -9.06
N LEU A 14 -4.34 2.75 -8.49
CA LEU A 14 -5.08 2.44 -7.26
C LEU A 14 -4.60 3.28 -6.07
N TYR A 15 -3.29 3.43 -5.87
CA TYR A 15 -2.73 4.29 -4.81
C TYR A 15 -3.09 5.76 -5.01
N LEU A 16 -3.06 6.26 -6.25
CA LEU A 16 -3.44 7.65 -6.56
C LEU A 16 -4.94 7.88 -6.35
N ILE A 17 -5.79 6.93 -6.74
CA ILE A 17 -7.23 6.97 -6.44
C ILE A 17 -7.44 7.00 -4.93
N ALA A 18 -6.78 6.11 -4.18
CA ALA A 18 -6.86 6.09 -2.72
C ALA A 18 -6.42 7.42 -2.09
N PHE A 19 -5.34 8.02 -2.59
CA PHE A 19 -4.87 9.33 -2.15
C PHE A 19 -5.92 10.42 -2.38
N VAL A 20 -6.51 10.47 -3.59
CA VAL A 20 -7.57 11.44 -3.91
C VAL A 20 -8.80 11.21 -3.04
N LEU A 21 -9.19 9.97 -2.78
CA LEU A 21 -10.30 9.62 -1.89
C LEU A 21 -10.00 10.05 -0.43
N ALA A 22 -8.77 9.85 0.06
CA ALA A 22 -8.37 10.29 1.41
C ALA A 22 -8.35 11.82 1.55
N VAL A 23 -7.86 12.54 0.55
CA VAL A 23 -7.94 14.02 0.50
C VAL A 23 -9.40 14.47 0.38
N GLY A 24 -10.21 13.77 -0.41
CA GLY A 24 -11.65 13.98 -0.51
C GLY A 24 -12.35 13.78 0.83
N ALA A 25 -11.95 12.77 1.61
CA ALA A 25 -12.45 12.49 2.95
C ALA A 25 -12.10 13.62 3.94
N GLU A 26 -10.90 14.20 3.88
CA GLU A 26 -10.57 15.42 4.67
C GLU A 26 -11.42 16.61 4.21
N ARG A 27 -11.52 16.87 2.90
CA ARG A 27 -12.22 18.05 2.37
C ARG A 27 -13.73 18.00 2.61
N ARG A 28 -14.33 16.81 2.55
CA ARG A 28 -15.76 16.57 2.78
C ARG A 28 -16.08 16.14 4.20
N ARG A 29 -15.18 16.40 5.14
CA ARG A 29 -15.42 16.18 6.57
C ARG A 29 -16.78 16.76 6.96
N SER A 30 -17.51 16.08 7.84
CA SER A 30 -18.83 16.55 8.27
C SER A 30 -18.69 17.87 9.03
N PHE A 31 -18.91 18.97 8.31
CA PHE A 31 -19.05 20.30 8.90
C PHE A 31 -20.49 20.40 9.41
N GLY A 32 -20.65 20.46 10.73
CA GLY A 32 -21.95 20.79 11.31
C GLY A 32 -22.26 22.24 10.97
N LYS A 33 -23.29 22.48 10.15
CA LYS A 33 -23.77 23.85 9.92
C LYS A 33 -24.81 24.16 11.01
N PRO A 34 -24.64 25.22 11.81
CA PRO A 34 -25.69 25.67 12.70
C PRO A 34 -26.85 26.17 11.83
N VAL A 35 -28.03 25.60 12.02
CA VAL A 35 -29.27 26.04 11.37
C VAL A 35 -30.21 26.52 12.48
N PRO A 36 -30.77 27.75 12.36
CA PRO A 36 -31.79 28.21 13.30
C PRO A 36 -33.09 27.42 13.07
N ASP A 37 -33.73 27.01 14.15
CA ASP A 37 -35.09 26.45 14.07
C ASP A 37 -36.10 27.57 13.76
N GLN A 38 -37.19 27.23 13.06
CA GLN A 38 -38.26 28.18 12.72
C GLN A 38 -39.25 28.40 13.86
N TYR A 39 -39.28 27.51 14.85
CA TYR A 39 -40.30 27.50 15.91
C TYR A 39 -39.76 27.74 17.33
N ASP A 40 -38.44 27.68 17.53
CA ASP A 40 -37.79 27.86 18.84
C ASP A 40 -36.48 28.66 18.69
N ASP A 41 -36.05 29.35 19.75
CA ASP A 41 -34.78 30.11 19.80
C ASP A 41 -33.52 29.21 19.85
N PHE A 42 -33.68 27.90 19.69
CA PHE A 42 -32.58 26.93 19.73
C PHE A 42 -31.96 26.71 18.34
N THR A 43 -30.64 26.83 18.26
CA THR A 43 -29.87 26.48 17.05
C THR A 43 -29.47 25.01 17.09
N TYR A 44 -29.83 24.23 16.08
CA TYR A 44 -29.41 22.83 15.96
C TYR A 44 -28.32 22.66 14.89
N CYS A 45 -27.31 21.81 15.15
CA CYS A 45 -26.28 21.51 14.14
C CYS A 45 -26.85 20.51 13.12
N LYS A 46 -27.10 20.95 11.89
CA LYS A 46 -27.40 20.05 10.76
C LYS A 46 -26.10 19.42 10.29
N TYR A 47 -25.93 18.13 10.56
CA TYR A 47 -24.80 17.34 10.06
C TYR A 47 -25.04 16.96 8.59
N SER A 48 -24.03 17.16 7.74
CA SER A 48 -24.02 16.60 6.39
C SER A 48 -23.89 15.07 6.45
N THR A 49 -24.49 14.38 5.48
CA THR A 49 -24.38 12.92 5.25
C THR A 49 -22.94 12.39 5.43
N ASP A 50 -22.80 11.11 5.82
CA ASP A 50 -21.53 10.39 6.08
C ASP A 50 -20.62 10.20 4.84
N ALA A 51 -20.58 11.16 3.92
CA ALA A 51 -19.80 11.12 2.70
C ALA A 51 -18.30 10.92 2.99
N SER A 52 -17.75 11.62 3.99
CA SER A 52 -16.33 11.47 4.38
C SER A 52 -16.00 10.06 4.89
N THR A 53 -16.93 9.39 5.58
CA THR A 53 -16.78 7.98 5.98
C THR A 53 -16.73 7.06 4.76
N VAL A 54 -17.59 7.29 3.76
CA VAL A 54 -17.59 6.52 2.51
C VAL A 54 -16.29 6.73 1.72
N TYR A 55 -15.82 7.99 1.61
CA TYR A 55 -14.52 8.29 1.00
C TYR A 55 -13.36 7.64 1.76
N GLY A 56 -13.39 7.66 3.10
CA GLY A 56 -12.39 7.01 3.94
C GLY A 56 -12.34 5.49 3.79
N LEU A 57 -13.50 4.83 3.81
CA LEU A 57 -13.60 3.37 3.61
C LEU A 57 -13.26 2.94 2.19
N SER A 58 -13.64 3.74 1.18
CA SER A 58 -13.25 3.45 -0.21
C SER A 58 -11.74 3.64 -0.41
N ALA A 59 -11.12 4.64 0.21
CA ALA A 59 -9.66 4.79 0.22
C ALA A 59 -9.00 3.56 0.88
N PHE A 60 -9.49 3.12 2.04
CA PHE A 60 -9.02 1.91 2.74
C PHE A 60 -9.05 0.69 1.81
N LEU A 61 -10.18 0.42 1.16
CA LEU A 61 -10.31 -0.71 0.24
C LEU A 61 -9.36 -0.60 -0.96
N ALA A 62 -9.15 0.60 -1.50
CA ALA A 62 -8.24 0.81 -2.62
C ALA A 62 -6.77 0.56 -2.23
N VAL A 63 -6.35 1.00 -1.04
CA VAL A 63 -4.99 0.76 -0.50
C VAL A 63 -4.78 -0.73 -0.21
N LEU A 64 -5.77 -1.39 0.39
CA LEU A 64 -5.78 -2.84 0.62
C LEU A 64 -5.63 -3.61 -0.70
N ALA A 65 -6.40 -3.22 -1.73
CA ALA A 65 -6.33 -3.85 -3.04
C ALA A 65 -4.97 -3.65 -3.72
N SER A 66 -4.41 -2.43 -3.67
CA SER A 66 -3.11 -2.15 -4.28
C SER A 66 -1.97 -2.91 -3.60
N HIS A 67 -1.95 -2.93 -2.25
CA HIS A 67 -0.92 -3.64 -1.49
C HIS A 67 -1.05 -5.16 -1.63
N GLY A 68 -2.29 -5.66 -1.62
CA GLY A 68 -2.60 -7.06 -1.88
C GLY A 68 -2.19 -7.52 -3.27
N LEU A 69 -2.40 -6.69 -4.30
CA LEU A 69 -1.98 -7.00 -5.66
C LEU A 69 -0.46 -7.12 -5.78
N VAL A 70 0.31 -6.15 -5.26
CA VAL A 70 1.79 -6.20 -5.26
C VAL A 70 2.29 -7.43 -4.53
N THR A 71 1.73 -7.72 -3.35
CA THR A 71 2.12 -8.86 -2.53
C THR A 71 1.73 -10.21 -3.17
N GLY A 72 0.59 -10.25 -3.84
CA GLY A 72 0.08 -11.42 -4.55
C GLY A 72 0.92 -11.75 -5.79
N VAL A 73 1.24 -10.75 -6.63
CA VAL A 73 2.09 -10.98 -7.82
C VAL A 73 3.51 -11.37 -7.42
N THR A 74 4.06 -10.78 -6.35
CA THR A 74 5.39 -11.11 -5.84
C THR A 74 5.42 -12.41 -5.01
N LYS A 75 4.28 -13.07 -4.83
CA LYS A 75 4.11 -14.33 -4.08
C LYS A 75 4.82 -14.30 -2.73
N CYS A 76 4.49 -13.31 -1.87
CA CYS A 76 4.99 -13.09 -0.51
C CYS A 76 6.37 -13.73 -0.28
N LEU A 77 7.48 -12.97 -0.19
CA LEU A 77 8.87 -13.44 0.03
C LEU A 77 9.06 -14.80 0.77
N CYS A 78 8.18 -15.18 1.69
CA CYS A 78 7.95 -16.51 2.26
C CYS A 78 7.78 -17.71 1.28
N PHE A 79 7.25 -17.56 0.07
CA PHE A 79 6.98 -18.67 -0.88
C PHE A 79 7.78 -18.57 -2.19
N GLY A 80 8.66 -17.58 -2.33
CA GLY A 80 9.50 -17.37 -3.51
C GLY A 80 10.80 -18.18 -3.49
N ARG A 81 11.39 -18.40 -4.67
CA ARG A 81 12.79 -18.84 -4.80
C ARG A 81 13.69 -17.85 -4.06
N GLY A 82 14.63 -18.34 -3.25
CA GLY A 82 15.52 -17.49 -2.46
C GLY A 82 16.21 -16.43 -3.33
N LEU A 83 16.01 -15.15 -2.99
CA LEU A 83 16.65 -14.04 -3.71
C LEU A 83 18.18 -14.24 -3.69
N THR A 84 18.81 -14.12 -4.85
CA THR A 84 20.27 -14.19 -4.97
C THR A 84 20.94 -13.20 -4.01
N ALA A 85 21.96 -13.66 -3.28
CA ALA A 85 22.69 -12.82 -2.33
C ALA A 85 23.30 -11.60 -3.04
N GLY A 86 23.00 -10.40 -2.53
CA GLY A 86 23.49 -9.13 -3.08
C GLY A 86 22.76 -7.89 -2.52
N PRO A 87 23.24 -6.67 -2.79
CA PRO A 87 22.66 -5.41 -2.28
C PRO A 87 21.19 -5.19 -2.72
N ALA A 88 20.80 -5.74 -3.87
CA ALA A 88 19.41 -5.72 -4.34
C ALA A 88 18.46 -6.48 -3.40
N ARG A 89 18.93 -7.55 -2.74
CA ARG A 89 18.14 -8.30 -1.76
C ARG A 89 17.89 -7.48 -0.51
N THR A 90 18.92 -6.81 0.02
CA THR A 90 18.76 -5.92 1.19
C THR A 90 17.81 -4.78 0.89
N CYS A 91 17.93 -4.15 -0.28
CA CYS A 91 17.01 -3.10 -0.71
C CYS A 91 15.57 -3.60 -0.86
N ALA A 92 15.36 -4.79 -1.41
CA ALA A 92 14.04 -5.41 -1.53
C ALA A 92 13.42 -5.71 -0.16
N VAL A 93 14.17 -6.29 0.78
CA VAL A 93 13.68 -6.62 2.13
C VAL A 93 13.36 -5.34 2.92
N LEU A 94 14.23 -4.33 2.89
CA LEU A 94 13.97 -3.06 3.57
C LEU A 94 12.74 -2.35 2.99
N SER A 95 12.63 -2.27 1.66
CA SER A 95 11.48 -1.67 0.99
C SER A 95 10.19 -2.44 1.30
N PHE A 96 10.26 -3.77 1.39
CA PHE A 96 9.14 -4.60 1.81
C PHE A 96 8.68 -4.24 3.22
N VAL A 97 9.58 -4.25 4.21
CA VAL A 97 9.23 -3.92 5.60
C VAL A 97 8.64 -2.51 5.72
N LEU A 98 9.26 -1.52 5.07
CA LEU A 98 8.77 -0.14 5.09
C LEU A 98 7.40 -0.01 4.39
N SER A 99 7.18 -0.75 3.30
CA SER A 99 5.87 -0.76 2.62
C SER A 99 4.76 -1.32 3.51
N TRP A 100 5.03 -2.37 4.29
CA TRP A 100 4.08 -2.96 5.23
C TRP A 100 3.78 -2.04 6.41
N ILE A 101 4.81 -1.43 7.01
CA ILE A 101 4.62 -0.49 8.14
C ILE A 101 3.77 0.70 7.70
N THR A 102 4.11 1.31 6.57
CA THR A 102 3.37 2.47 6.04
C THR A 102 1.96 2.10 5.60
N PHE A 103 1.77 0.92 5.00
CA PHE A 103 0.46 0.37 4.66
C PHE A 103 -0.43 0.21 5.91
N LEU A 104 0.03 -0.52 6.92
CA LEU A 104 -0.75 -0.75 8.15
C LEU A 104 -1.06 0.57 8.88
N ALA A 105 -0.12 1.50 8.91
CA ALA A 105 -0.33 2.82 9.47
C ALA A 105 -1.39 3.62 8.68
N ALA A 106 -1.36 3.58 7.34
CA ALA A 106 -2.37 4.22 6.51
C ALA A 106 -3.77 3.66 6.77
N GLU A 107 -3.90 2.33 6.78
CA GLU A 107 -5.16 1.63 7.04
C GLU A 107 -5.72 1.99 8.43
N ALA A 108 -4.87 2.00 9.45
CA ALA A 108 -5.25 2.42 10.81
C ALA A 108 -5.74 3.87 10.84
N CYS A 109 -5.06 4.80 10.14
CA CYS A 109 -5.49 6.19 10.03
C CYS A 109 -6.84 6.31 9.32
N LEU A 110 -7.05 5.62 8.20
CA LEU A 110 -8.29 5.66 7.42
C LEU A 110 -9.47 5.07 8.21
N LEU A 111 -9.27 3.92 8.88
CA LEU A 111 -10.28 3.31 9.74
C LEU A 111 -10.58 4.18 10.95
N ALA A 112 -9.57 4.70 11.65
CA ALA A 112 -9.76 5.58 12.79
C ALA A 112 -10.47 6.89 12.40
N GLY A 113 -10.10 7.47 11.24
CA GLY A 113 -10.77 8.64 10.67
C GLY A 113 -12.24 8.36 10.37
N SER A 114 -12.53 7.25 9.68
CA SER A 114 -13.88 6.85 9.29
C SER A 114 -14.75 6.51 10.49
N ALA A 115 -14.23 5.70 11.43
CA ALA A 115 -14.94 5.31 12.64
C ALA A 115 -15.29 6.53 13.49
N ARG A 116 -14.33 7.41 13.77
CA ARG A 116 -14.61 8.65 14.52
C ARG A 116 -15.68 9.49 13.82
N ASN A 117 -15.65 9.57 12.50
CA ASN A 117 -16.63 10.36 11.76
C ASN A 117 -18.04 9.75 11.88
N ALA A 118 -18.18 8.43 11.72
CA ALA A 118 -19.46 7.74 11.85
C ALA A 118 -20.03 7.78 13.28
N TYR A 119 -19.18 7.54 14.30
CA TYR A 119 -19.61 7.56 15.70
C TYR A 119 -20.08 8.95 16.14
N HIS A 120 -19.36 10.02 15.76
CA HIS A 120 -19.75 11.38 16.14
C HIS A 120 -21.05 11.84 15.49
N THR A 121 -21.30 11.47 14.22
CA THR A 121 -22.57 11.77 13.54
C THR A 121 -23.74 11.04 14.20
N LYS A 122 -23.62 9.72 14.42
CA LYS A 122 -24.71 8.87 14.91
C LYS A 122 -25.11 9.16 16.36
N TYR A 123 -24.16 9.38 17.26
CA TYR A 123 -24.46 9.69 18.66
C TYR A 123 -25.08 11.09 18.81
N ARG A 124 -24.59 12.11 18.11
CA ARG A 124 -25.19 13.46 18.21
C ARG A 124 -26.59 13.53 17.61
N ALA A 125 -26.83 12.87 16.47
CA ALA A 125 -28.17 12.80 15.88
C ALA A 125 -29.17 12.08 16.79
N ARG A 126 -28.74 11.07 17.55
CA ARG A 126 -29.63 10.29 18.44
C ARG A 126 -29.94 10.98 19.77
N PHE A 127 -29.04 11.81 20.29
CA PHE A 127 -29.17 12.38 21.63
C PHE A 127 -29.58 13.85 21.68
N GLY A 128 -29.87 14.51 20.55
CA GLY A 128 -30.49 15.85 20.54
C GLY A 128 -29.78 16.88 21.42
N VAL A 129 -28.44 16.85 21.46
CA VAL A 129 -27.67 17.62 22.45
C VAL A 129 -27.57 19.10 22.03
N GLU A 130 -28.25 19.99 22.76
CA GLU A 130 -28.41 21.43 22.50
C GLU A 130 -27.20 22.32 22.81
N HIS A 131 -26.17 21.82 23.50
CA HIS A 131 -25.10 22.69 24.04
C HIS A 131 -23.69 22.15 23.74
N LEU A 132 -23.29 22.10 22.48
CA LEU A 132 -21.86 22.04 22.15
C LEU A 132 -21.59 22.81 20.86
N THR A 133 -20.56 23.65 20.88
CA THR A 133 -19.86 24.16 19.69
C THR A 133 -19.71 23.00 18.71
N CYS A 134 -20.27 23.11 17.50
CA CYS A 134 -20.34 22.00 16.53
C CYS A 134 -18.91 21.42 16.35
N ALA A 135 -18.58 20.33 17.06
CA ALA A 135 -17.20 19.91 17.17
C ALA A 135 -16.83 19.20 15.87
N GLU A 136 -16.01 19.88 15.07
CA GLU A 136 -15.36 19.33 13.91
C GLU A 136 -14.34 18.27 14.37
N LEU A 137 -14.24 17.17 13.62
CA LEU A 137 -13.25 16.13 13.88
C LEU A 137 -11.84 16.78 13.90
N ARG A 138 -10.88 16.31 14.72
CA ARG A 138 -9.56 16.97 14.85
C ARG A 138 -8.80 16.92 13.51
N LYS A 139 -8.44 18.07 12.94
CA LYS A 139 -7.76 18.19 11.63
C LYS A 139 -6.56 17.23 11.54
N GLY A 140 -6.52 16.41 10.49
CA GLY A 140 -5.28 15.76 10.06
C GLY A 140 -5.21 14.23 10.09
N VAL A 141 -6.24 13.49 10.51
CA VAL A 141 -6.16 12.00 10.52
C VAL A 141 -6.22 11.43 9.10
N PHE A 142 -7.13 11.92 8.26
CA PHE A 142 -7.17 11.52 6.85
C PHE A 142 -6.02 12.15 6.06
N ALA A 143 -5.51 13.34 6.46
CA ALA A 143 -4.32 13.94 5.87
C ALA A 143 -3.05 13.11 6.16
N ALA A 144 -2.89 12.63 7.41
CA ALA A 144 -1.82 11.70 7.77
C ALA A 144 -1.96 10.38 7.00
N GLY A 145 -3.19 9.86 6.89
CA GLY A 145 -3.51 8.72 6.03
C GLY A 145 -3.06 8.96 4.58
N ALA A 146 -3.40 10.09 3.98
CA ALA A 146 -3.00 10.44 2.62
C ALA A 146 -1.47 10.50 2.43
N ALA A 147 -0.73 11.04 3.40
CA ALA A 147 0.73 11.02 3.37
C ALA A 147 1.30 9.60 3.44
N LEU A 148 0.75 8.76 4.33
CA LEU A 148 1.16 7.36 4.48
C LEU A 148 0.83 6.51 3.24
N ILE A 149 -0.28 6.81 2.53
CA ILE A 149 -0.62 6.19 1.25
C ILE A 149 0.48 6.46 0.21
N LEU A 150 0.95 7.71 0.09
CA LEU A 150 2.03 8.04 -0.85
C LEU A 150 3.36 7.37 -0.48
N LEU A 151 3.70 7.32 0.82
CA LEU A 151 4.87 6.60 1.28
C LEU A 151 4.77 5.10 0.99
N SER A 152 3.61 4.50 1.25
CA SER A 152 3.33 3.09 0.94
C SER A 152 3.44 2.82 -0.57
N MET A 153 2.95 3.73 -1.42
CA MET A 153 3.13 3.65 -2.87
C MET A 153 4.61 3.63 -3.25
N ILE A 154 5.40 4.59 -2.77
CA ILE A 154 6.83 4.69 -3.07
C ILE A 154 7.56 3.41 -2.66
N PHE A 155 7.38 2.95 -1.42
CA PHE A 155 8.05 1.74 -0.94
C PHE A 155 7.58 0.48 -1.68
N SER A 156 6.32 0.40 -2.07
CA SER A 156 5.79 -0.72 -2.86
C SER A 156 6.39 -0.78 -4.26
N LEU A 157 6.57 0.37 -4.92
CA LEU A 157 7.22 0.45 -6.24
C LEU A 157 8.71 0.11 -6.16
N LEU A 158 9.41 0.60 -5.14
CA LEU A 158 10.81 0.26 -4.87
C LEU A 158 10.99 -1.23 -4.57
N PHE A 159 10.08 -1.80 -3.78
CA PHE A 159 10.03 -3.23 -3.50
C PHE A 159 9.82 -4.03 -4.80
N TYR A 160 8.81 -3.70 -5.60
CA TYR A 160 8.52 -4.40 -6.86
C TYR A 160 9.70 -4.35 -7.84
N GLY A 161 10.32 -3.17 -8.01
CA GLY A 161 11.48 -3.00 -8.87
C GLY A 161 12.72 -3.77 -8.38
N SER A 162 13.00 -3.73 -7.09
CA SER A 162 14.12 -4.47 -6.49
C SER A 162 13.90 -5.97 -6.54
N HIS A 163 12.66 -6.42 -6.33
CA HIS A 163 12.26 -7.82 -6.43
C HIS A 163 12.41 -8.34 -7.87
N ALA A 164 11.95 -7.59 -8.88
CA ALA A 164 12.10 -7.95 -10.28
C ALA A 164 13.59 -8.12 -10.67
N LYS A 165 14.46 -7.19 -10.23
CA LYS A 165 15.91 -7.27 -10.44
C LYS A 165 16.55 -8.50 -9.78
N ALA A 166 16.19 -8.77 -8.53
CA ALA A 166 16.72 -9.92 -7.80
C ALA A 166 16.29 -11.26 -8.41
N ASP A 167 15.09 -11.33 -8.99
CA ASP A 167 14.59 -12.53 -9.66
C ASP A 167 15.28 -12.79 -11.02
N THR A 168 15.70 -11.74 -11.75
CA THR A 168 16.54 -11.89 -12.94
C THR A 168 18.01 -12.22 -12.65
N GLY A 169 18.50 -11.95 -11.44
CA GLY A 169 19.90 -12.16 -11.06
C GLY A 169 20.35 -13.63 -11.08
N GLY A 170 19.43 -14.57 -10.85
CA GLY A 170 19.72 -16.01 -10.94
C GLY A 170 20.04 -16.46 -12.38
N TRP A 171 19.31 -15.92 -13.37
CA TRP A 171 19.53 -16.24 -14.79
C TRP A 171 20.86 -15.69 -15.31
N GLN A 172 21.28 -14.49 -14.90
CA GLN A 172 22.57 -13.94 -15.30
C GLN A 172 23.76 -14.69 -14.68
N LYS A 173 23.62 -15.26 -13.47
CA LYS A 173 24.69 -16.11 -12.91
C LYS A 173 24.88 -17.40 -13.70
N HIS A 174 23.80 -18.07 -14.10
CA HIS A 174 23.89 -19.29 -14.92
C HIS A 174 24.44 -19.06 -16.33
N ILE A 175 24.33 -17.86 -16.89
CA ILE A 175 24.91 -17.52 -18.21
C ILE A 175 26.43 -17.26 -18.10
N ASN A 176 26.90 -16.74 -16.96
CA ASN A 176 28.31 -16.43 -16.73
C ASN A 176 29.09 -17.56 -16.05
N GLU A 177 28.40 -18.52 -15.43
CA GLU A 177 28.97 -19.81 -15.06
C GLU A 177 28.97 -20.70 -16.30
N GLY A 178 29.99 -20.54 -17.14
CA GLY A 178 30.25 -21.44 -18.24
C GLY A 178 30.26 -22.89 -17.73
N VAL A 179 29.19 -23.62 -18.03
CA VAL A 179 29.16 -25.08 -17.89
C VAL A 179 30.22 -25.60 -18.86
N SER A 180 31.44 -25.78 -18.35
CA SER A 180 32.46 -26.57 -19.00
C SER A 180 31.92 -28.00 -19.11
N MET A 181 31.29 -28.31 -20.24
CA MET A 181 31.10 -29.71 -20.61
C MET A 181 32.50 -30.27 -20.85
N ASN A 182 32.97 -31.08 -19.90
CA ASN A 182 34.20 -31.85 -20.08
C ASN A 182 34.13 -32.55 -21.45
N PRO A 183 35.14 -32.39 -22.34
CA PRO A 183 35.18 -33.17 -23.55
C PRO A 183 35.26 -34.65 -23.17
N TYR A 184 34.37 -35.45 -23.75
CA TYR A 184 34.44 -36.91 -23.70
C TYR A 184 35.86 -37.36 -24.09
N PRO A 185 36.49 -38.31 -23.39
CA PRO A 185 37.83 -38.78 -23.77
C PRO A 185 37.76 -39.39 -25.17
N GLN A 186 38.58 -38.88 -26.09
CA GLN A 186 38.82 -39.51 -27.38
C GLN A 186 39.68 -40.77 -27.14
N PRO A 187 39.29 -41.95 -27.66
CA PRO A 187 40.06 -43.17 -27.48
C PRO A 187 41.31 -43.12 -28.37
N GLY A 188 42.46 -42.74 -27.81
CA GLY A 188 43.70 -42.65 -28.58
C GLY A 188 45.00 -42.64 -27.77
N ASP A 189 45.00 -42.15 -26.53
CA ASP A 189 46.24 -42.00 -25.76
C ASP A 189 46.45 -43.15 -24.77
N PHE A 190 46.92 -44.29 -25.27
CA PHE A 190 47.66 -45.26 -24.46
C PHE A 190 49.16 -45.09 -24.74
N PRO A 191 49.99 -44.69 -23.76
CA PRO A 191 51.43 -44.80 -23.91
C PRO A 191 51.82 -46.29 -23.89
N SER A 192 52.41 -46.73 -24.98
CA SER A 192 53.01 -48.06 -25.12
C SER A 192 54.20 -48.21 -24.17
N GLU A 193 54.07 -49.14 -23.22
CA GLU A 193 55.17 -49.68 -22.43
C GLU A 193 56.16 -50.42 -23.35
N LYS A 194 57.45 -50.13 -23.24
CA LYS A 194 58.51 -50.87 -23.93
C LYS A 194 59.82 -50.78 -23.13
N PRO A 195 60.68 -51.81 -23.27
CA PRO A 195 60.84 -52.96 -22.40
C PRO A 195 61.88 -52.75 -21.29
#